data_AF-A0A2V0PLD9-F1
#
_entry.id   AF-A0A2V0PLD9-F1
#
_cell.length_a   1.000
_cell.length_b   1.000
_cell.length_c   1.000
_cell.angle_alpha   90.00
_cell.angle_beta   90.00
_cell.angle_gamma   90.00
#
_symmetry.space_group_name_H-M   'P 1'
#
loop_
_entity.id
_entity.type
_entity.pdbx_description
1 polymer ?
#
loop_
_entity_poly.entity_id
_entity_poly.type
_entity_poly.pdbx_seq_one_letter_code
_entity_poly.pdbx_strand_id
1 'polypeptide(L)'
;MAAVGDEQELDLSNSDVVTKYKAAAEIANKAIAAVAAACKDGARIVDLCRMGDEIISKDAAAIFKGKVSGSDKGIAFPTCVSPNSIVGHLSPMGDDTTTLKDGDLVK
;
A
#
# COMPACT_ATOMS: atom_id res chain seq x y z
N MET A 1 -2.42 -19.53 24.09
CA MET A 1 -3.26 -19.88 22.93
C MET A 1 -4.63 -19.28 23.22
N ALA A 2 -4.83 -18.01 22.85
CA ALA A 2 -6.11 -17.34 23.08
C ALA A 2 -7.15 -17.95 22.16
N ALA A 3 -8.35 -18.19 22.69
CA ALA A 3 -9.47 -18.76 21.95
C ALA A 3 -9.75 -17.93 20.68
N VAL A 4 -9.80 -18.60 19.53
CA VAL A 4 -10.42 -18.04 18.34
C VAL A 4 -11.91 -17.95 18.67
N GLY A 5 -12.37 -16.77 19.06
CA GLY A 5 -13.80 -16.52 19.14
C GLY A 5 -14.36 -16.65 17.72
N ASP A 6 -15.59 -17.14 17.58
CA ASP A 6 -16.33 -17.11 16.31
C ASP A 6 -16.37 -15.67 15.80
N GLU A 7 -15.38 -15.27 14.99
CA GLU A 7 -15.40 -14.03 14.24
C GLU A 7 -16.40 -14.22 13.11
N GLN A 8 -17.55 -13.57 13.25
CA GLN A 8 -18.56 -13.56 12.21
C GLN A 8 -17.95 -12.98 10.93
N GLU A 9 -17.78 -13.81 9.91
CA GLU A 9 -17.19 -13.39 8.64
C GLU A 9 -18.08 -12.30 8.02
N LEU A 10 -17.48 -11.13 7.81
CA LEU A 10 -18.18 -9.97 7.24
C LEU A 10 -18.06 -9.99 5.72
N ASP A 11 -19.18 -9.81 5.02
CA ASP A 11 -19.23 -9.80 3.56
C ASP A 11 -19.67 -8.44 2.99
N LEU A 12 -19.84 -8.38 1.67
CA LEU A 12 -20.23 -7.16 0.94
C LEU A 12 -21.72 -6.79 1.10
N SER A 13 -22.54 -7.61 1.76
CA SER A 13 -23.93 -7.25 2.08
C SER A 13 -24.02 -6.16 3.15
N ASN A 14 -22.97 -6.02 3.97
CA ASN A 14 -22.85 -4.96 4.98
C ASN A 14 -22.28 -3.66 4.36
N SER A 15 -23.06 -2.57 4.42
CA SER A 15 -22.65 -1.25 3.92
C SER A 15 -21.39 -0.69 4.59
N ASP A 16 -21.13 -1.04 5.85
CA ASP A 16 -19.92 -0.61 6.56
C ASP A 16 -18.67 -1.28 5.98
N VAL A 17 -18.78 -2.54 5.55
CA VAL A 17 -17.70 -3.28 4.89
C VAL A 17 -17.39 -2.63 3.54
N VAL A 18 -18.42 -2.36 2.74
CA VAL A 18 -18.26 -1.66 1.45
C VAL A 18 -17.64 -0.28 1.63
N THR A 19 -18.02 0.45 2.69
CA THR A 19 -17.44 1.76 3.01
C THR A 19 -15.95 1.67 3.34
N LYS A 20 -15.53 0.65 4.11
CA LYS A 20 -14.11 0.40 4.41
C LYS A 20 -13.30 0.04 3.16
N TYR A 21 -13.84 -0.83 2.29
CA TYR A 21 -13.18 -1.18 1.02
C TYR A 21 -13.00 0.04 0.12
N LYS A 22 -14.02 0.89 -0.01
CA LYS A 22 -13.93 2.13 -0.80
C LYS A 22 -12.88 3.08 -0.25
N ALA A 23 -12.86 3.30 1.06
CA ALA A 23 -11.86 4.16 1.69
C ALA A 23 -10.43 3.61 1.51
N ALA A 24 -10.22 2.29 1.63
CA ALA A 24 -8.94 1.66 1.35
C ALA A 24 -8.52 1.80 -0.13
N ALA A 25 -9.47 1.62 -1.05
CA ALA A 25 -9.23 1.78 -2.49
C ALA A 25 -8.83 3.21 -2.85
N GLU A 26 -9.47 4.23 -2.25
CA GLU A 26 -9.11 5.64 -2.45
C GLU A 26 -7.67 5.92 -2.01
N ILE A 27 -7.25 5.40 -0.85
CA ILE A 27 -5.88 5.54 -0.35
C ILE A 27 -4.88 4.82 -1.27
N ALA A 28 -5.18 3.57 -1.66
CA ALA A 28 -4.31 2.79 -2.54
C ALA A 28 -4.14 3.46 -3.92
N ASN A 29 -5.23 3.93 -4.53
CA ASN A 29 -5.20 4.63 -5.81
C ASN A 29 -4.38 5.93 -5.74
N LYS A 30 -4.49 6.67 -4.62
CA LYS A 30 -3.68 7.87 -4.40
C LYS A 30 -2.19 7.54 -4.28
N ALA A 31 -1.83 6.50 -3.54
CA ALA A 31 -0.44 6.07 -3.41
C ALA A 31 0.13 5.60 -4.76
N ILE A 32 -0.61 4.77 -5.51
CA ILE A 32 -0.21 4.31 -6.85
C ILE A 32 0.01 5.48 -7.80
N ALA A 33 -0.90 6.45 -7.85
CA ALA A 33 -0.76 7.62 -8.72
C ALA A 33 0.47 8.47 -8.36
N ALA A 34 0.76 8.64 -7.06
CA ALA A 34 1.93 9.38 -6.60
C ALA A 34 3.24 8.66 -6.96
N VAL A 35 3.32 7.35 -6.70
CA VAL A 35 4.49 6.53 -7.05
C VAL A 35 4.72 6.51 -8.56
N ALA A 36 3.67 6.30 -9.36
CA ALA A 36 3.76 6.31 -10.81
C ALA A 36 4.26 7.66 -11.36
N ALA A 37 3.81 8.79 -10.78
CA ALA A 37 4.30 10.11 -11.16
C ALA A 37 5.76 10.37 -10.74
N ALA A 38 6.26 9.65 -9.73
CA ALA A 38 7.63 9.72 -9.24
C ALA A 38 8.57 8.74 -9.96
N CYS A 39 8.06 7.74 -10.69
CA CYS A 39 8.83 6.83 -11.54
C CYS A 39 9.47 7.60 -12.71
N LYS A 40 10.66 8.14 -12.48
CA LYS A 40 11.46 8.92 -13.43
C LYS A 40 12.86 8.33 -13.55
N ASP A 41 13.56 8.67 -14.63
CA ASP A 41 14.97 8.31 -14.80
C ASP A 41 15.80 8.74 -13.58
N GLY A 42 16.60 7.81 -13.05
CA GLY A 42 17.42 7.99 -11.86
C GLY A 42 16.67 7.89 -10.52
N ALA A 43 15.34 7.72 -10.50
CA ALA A 43 14.60 7.54 -9.25
C ALA A 43 15.02 6.24 -8.56
N ARG A 44 15.37 6.32 -7.28
CA ARG A 44 15.73 5.14 -6.48
C ARG A 44 14.48 4.36 -6.11
N ILE A 45 14.51 3.05 -6.33
CA ILE A 45 13.38 2.16 -6.08
C ILE A 45 12.98 2.20 -4.59
N VAL A 46 13.96 2.20 -3.68
CA VAL A 46 13.71 2.27 -2.24
C VAL A 46 12.96 3.55 -1.82
N ASP A 47 13.26 4.69 -2.45
CA ASP A 47 12.61 5.96 -2.14
C ASP A 47 11.16 5.97 -2.65
N LEU A 48 10.90 5.32 -3.79
CA LEU A 48 9.55 5.15 -4.35
C LEU A 48 8.68 4.25 -3.45
N CYS A 49 9.21 3.10 -3.02
CA CYS A 49 8.52 2.20 -2.10
C CYS A 49 8.17 2.91 -0.79
N ARG A 50 9.15 3.59 -0.19
CA ARG A 50 8.96 4.36 1.04
C ARG A 50 7.91 5.45 0.89
N MET A 51 7.91 6.17 -0.22
CA MET A 51 6.91 7.21 -0.50
C MET A 51 5.48 6.64 -0.51
N GLY A 52 5.27 5.51 -1.18
CA GLY A 52 3.96 4.84 -1.21
C GLY A 52 3.50 4.41 0.19
N ASP A 53 4.39 3.78 0.95
CA ASP A 53 4.12 3.32 2.32
C ASP A 53 3.81 4.47 3.28
N GLU A 54 4.51 5.60 3.15
CA GLU A 54 4.26 6.82 3.93
C GLU A 54 2.88 7.42 3.61
N ILE A 55 2.47 7.45 2.35
CA ILE A 55 1.13 7.93 1.95
C ILE A 55 0.05 7.03 2.55
N ILE A 56 0.18 5.70 2.39
CA ILE A 56 -0.80 4.73 2.91
C ILE A 56 -0.90 4.85 4.42
N SER A 57 0.23 4.84 5.12
CA SER A 57 0.27 4.89 6.59
C SER A 57 -0.36 6.18 7.13
N LYS A 58 -0.04 7.32 6.52
CA LYS A 58 -0.54 8.63 6.93
C LYS A 58 -2.05 8.75 6.71
N ASP A 59 -2.53 8.40 5.52
CA ASP A 59 -3.93 8.57 5.18
C ASP A 59 -4.82 7.55 5.90
N ALA A 60 -4.35 6.30 6.06
CA ALA A 60 -5.03 5.30 6.87
C ALA A 60 -5.16 5.73 8.33
N ALA A 61 -4.11 6.33 8.91
CA ALA A 61 -4.15 6.86 10.27
C ALA A 61 -5.12 8.07 10.42
N ALA A 62 -5.42 8.78 9.34
CA ALA A 62 -6.30 9.94 9.37
C ALA A 62 -7.79 9.59 9.45
N ILE A 63 -8.19 8.40 8.99
CA ILE A 63 -9.58 7.96 8.90
C ILE A 63 -9.96 6.95 9.98
N PHE A 64 -11.28 6.77 10.19
CA PHE A 64 -11.84 5.83 11.18
C PHE A 64 -11.25 5.94 12.60
N LYS A 65 -10.92 7.17 13.02
CA LYS A 65 -10.48 7.48 14.38
C LYS A 65 -11.61 7.21 15.37
N GLY A 66 -11.41 6.28 16.29
CA GLY A 66 -12.31 6.01 17.43
C GLY A 66 -13.60 5.21 17.15
N LYS A 67 -13.89 4.80 15.90
CA LYS A 67 -15.17 4.14 15.58
C LYS A 67 -15.16 2.61 15.60
N VAL A 68 -14.02 1.95 15.80
CA VAL A 68 -13.97 0.50 15.96
C VAL A 68 -12.78 0.14 16.85
N SER A 69 -13.05 -0.29 18.08
CA SER A 69 -12.09 -1.05 18.88
C SER A 69 -11.70 -2.31 18.08
N GLY A 70 -10.45 -2.38 17.60
CA GLY A 70 -9.92 -3.56 16.89
C GLY A 70 -9.91 -3.51 15.35
N SER A 71 -10.06 -2.34 14.70
CA SER A 71 -9.79 -2.25 13.25
C SER A 71 -8.31 -2.00 12.98
N ASP A 72 -7.61 -3.06 12.59
CA ASP A 72 -6.29 -2.96 11.97
C ASP A 72 -6.41 -2.17 10.66
N LYS A 73 -5.60 -1.13 10.54
CA LYS A 73 -5.55 -0.25 9.37
C LYS A 73 -4.11 0.16 9.11
N GLY A 74 -3.74 0.22 7.83
CA GLY A 74 -2.38 0.51 7.42
C GLY A 74 -2.06 -0.24 6.13
N ILE A 75 -0.81 -0.66 6.04
CA ILE A 75 -0.27 -1.36 4.87
C ILE A 75 -0.71 -2.82 4.91
N ALA A 76 -1.53 -3.22 3.95
CA ALA A 76 -1.90 -4.63 3.74
C ALA A 76 -0.80 -5.39 2.96
N PHE A 77 -0.13 -4.69 2.05
CA PHE A 77 0.99 -5.18 1.27
C PHE A 77 1.96 -4.03 1.02
N PRO A 78 3.29 -4.20 1.24
CA PRO A 78 4.25 -3.12 1.09
C PRO A 78 4.30 -2.64 -0.36
N THR A 79 4.57 -1.34 -0.54
CA THR A 79 4.73 -0.79 -1.88
C THR A 79 5.89 -1.48 -2.58
N CYS A 80 5.62 -2.01 -3.78
CA CYS A 80 6.62 -2.68 -4.59
C CYS A 80 6.74 -1.97 -5.93
N VAL A 81 7.97 -1.82 -6.42
CA VAL A 81 8.25 -1.20 -7.72
C VAL A 81 9.20 -2.12 -8.46
N SER A 82 8.70 -2.84 -9.46
CA SER A 82 9.41 -3.95 -10.10
C SER A 82 9.71 -3.65 -11.58
N PRO A 83 10.93 -3.21 -11.94
CA PRO A 83 11.28 -2.92 -13.32
C PRO A 83 11.53 -4.19 -14.16
N ASN A 84 11.19 -4.12 -15.45
CA ASN A 84 11.54 -5.06 -16.50
C ASN A 84 11.24 -6.53 -16.15
N SER A 85 12.27 -7.38 -16.11
CA SER A 85 12.18 -8.82 -15.88
C SER A 85 11.82 -9.20 -14.44
N ILE A 86 11.86 -8.26 -13.49
CA ILE A 86 11.48 -8.52 -12.10
C ILE A 86 9.96 -8.66 -12.06
N VAL A 87 9.48 -9.86 -11.75
CA VAL A 87 8.06 -10.22 -11.86
C VAL A 87 7.19 -9.44 -10.88
N GLY A 88 7.67 -9.23 -9.66
CA GLY A 88 6.97 -8.51 -8.61
C GLY A 88 7.72 -8.58 -7.28
N HIS A 89 7.10 -8.03 -6.23
CA HIS A 89 7.58 -8.06 -4.84
C HIS A 89 8.96 -7.40 -4.60
N LEU A 90 9.41 -6.50 -5.49
CA LEU A 90 10.59 -5.69 -5.22
C LEU A 90 10.24 -4.52 -4.28
N SER A 91 10.49 -4.74 -2.99
CA SER A 91 10.47 -3.73 -1.93
C SER A 91 11.81 -3.81 -1.17
N PRO A 92 12.85 -3.10 -1.65
CA PRO A 92 14.21 -3.30 -1.16
C PRO A 92 14.45 -2.67 0.22
N MET A 93 15.54 -3.09 0.87
CA MET A 93 16.03 -2.51 2.12
C MET A 93 16.64 -1.12 1.90
N GLY A 94 16.84 -0.36 2.98
CA GLY A 94 17.29 1.05 2.95
C GLY A 94 18.66 1.31 2.29
N ASP A 95 19.53 0.30 2.24
CA ASP A 95 20.87 0.36 1.64
C ASP A 95 20.89 0.07 0.14
N ASP A 96 19.74 -0.29 -0.45
CA ASP A 96 19.64 -0.54 -1.88
C ASP A 96 19.82 0.75 -2.70
N THR A 97 20.60 0.64 -3.78
CA THR A 97 20.98 1.76 -4.64
C THR A 97 20.39 1.66 -6.05
N THR A 98 19.50 0.70 -6.29
CA THR A 98 18.89 0.46 -7.60
C THR A 98 18.04 1.65 -8.01
N THR A 99 18.23 2.08 -9.24
CA THR A 99 17.52 3.21 -9.85
C THR A 99 16.78 2.78 -11.09
N LEU A 100 15.66 3.45 -11.37
CA LEU A 100 14.94 3.34 -12.63
C LEU A 100 15.72 4.04 -13.74
N LYS A 101 15.57 3.54 -14.96
CA LYS A 101 16.14 4.13 -16.17
C LYS A 101 15.04 4.52 -17.15
N ASP A 102 15.30 5.53 -17.96
CA ASP A 102 14.42 5.87 -19.08
C ASP A 102 14.19 4.65 -19.99
N GLY A 103 12.93 4.42 -20.36
CA GLY A 103 12.49 3.25 -21.12
C GLY A 103 12.23 1.98 -20.30
N ASP A 104 12.45 1.96 -18.99
CA ASP A 104 12.10 0.81 -18.14
C ASP A 104 10.59 0.58 -18.10
N LEU A 105 10.16 -0.69 -18.24
CA LEU A 105 8.80 -1.09 -17.97
C LEU A 105 8.64 -1.36 -16.48
N VAL A 106 7.91 -0.49 -15.78
CA VAL A 106 7.73 -0.58 -14.33
C VAL A 106 6.35 -1.15 -13.98
N LYS A 107 6.33 -2.05 -12.99
CA LYS A 107 5.14 -2.66 -12.42
C LYS A 107 5.01 -2.27 -10.95
#